data_AF-A0A645C8Z6-F1
#
_entry.id   AF-A0A645C8Z6-F1
#
_cell.length_a   1.000
_cell.length_b   1.000
_cell.length_c   1.000
_cell.angle_alpha   90.00
_cell.angle_beta   90.00
_cell.angle_gamma   90.00
#
_symmetry.space_group_name_H-M   'P 1'
#
loop_
_entity.id
_entity.type
_entity.pdbx_description
1 polymer ?
#
loop_
_entity_poly.entity_id
_entity_poly.type
_entity_poly.pdbx_seq_one_letter_code
_entity_poly.pdbx_strand_id
1 'polypeptide(L)' 'MFIKMLLDAACDANVKLKLIESRRQSPDHPVLLNVPETDYLKFYLFQVV' A
#
# COMPACT_ATOMS: atom_id res chain seq x y z
N MET A 1 5.32 -3.66 6.88
CA MET A 1 6.16 -2.45 7.04
C MET A 1 5.54 -1.21 6.37
N PHE A 2 5.13 -1.27 5.09
CA PHE A 2 4.61 -0.10 4.37
C PHE A 2 3.34 0.53 4.96
N ILE A 3 2.30 -0.27 5.27
CA ILE A 3 1.06 0.26 5.87
C ILE A 3 1.33 0.93 7.23
N LYS A 4 2.24 0.37 8.03
CA LYS A 4 2.61 0.95 9.33
C LYS A 4 3.16 2.37 9.15
N MET A 5 4.08 2.56 8.20
CA MET A 5 4.60 3.89 7.87
C MET A 5 3.49 4.88 7.47
N LEU A 6 2.52 4.45 6.68
CA LEU A 6 1.38 5.31 6.29
C LEU A 6 0.51 5.69 7.49
N LEU A 7 0.29 4.77 8.44
CA LEU A 7 -0.47 5.04 9.67
C LEU A 7 0.30 5.96 10.62
N ASP A 8 1.60 5.77 10.75
CA ASP A 8 2.47 6.65 11.55
C ASP A 8 2.41 8.09 10.97
N ALA A 9 2.53 8.23 9.64
CA ALA A 9 2.41 9.54 8.97
C ALA A 9 1.02 10.18 9.14
N ALA A 10 -0.05 9.39 9.11
CA ALA A 10 -1.40 9.90 9.35
C ALA A 10 -1.59 10.40 10.79
N CYS A 11 -0.98 9.69 11.75
CA CYS A 11 -0.95 10.10 13.15
C CYS A 11 -0.21 11.42 13.34
N ASP A 12 0.99 11.55 12.74
CA ASP A 12 1.79 12.77 12.81
C ASP A 12 1.08 13.97 12.16
N ALA A 13 0.33 13.73 11.09
CA ALA A 13 -0.48 14.74 10.41
C ALA A 13 -1.85 15.00 11.09
N ASN A 14 -2.19 14.27 12.16
CA ASN A 14 -3.47 14.31 12.86
C ASN A 14 -4.70 14.17 11.93
N VAL A 15 -4.62 13.24 10.97
CA VAL A 15 -5.71 12.91 10.03
C VAL A 15 -6.09 11.44 10.14
N LYS A 16 -7.33 11.11 9.74
CA LYS A 16 -7.74 9.71 9.59
C LYS A 16 -7.72 9.33 8.12
N LEU A 17 -7.20 8.14 7.83
CA LEU A 17 -7.18 7.57 6.48
C LEU A 17 -8.25 6.50 6.34
N LYS A 18 -9.15 6.67 5.37
CA LYS A 18 -10.06 5.62 4.91
C LYS A 18 -9.46 4.97 3.67
N LEU A 19 -9.16 3.68 3.74
CA LEU A 19 -8.67 2.91 2.60
C LEU A 19 -9.75 2.81 1.53
N ILE A 20 -9.46 3.29 0.33
CA ILE A 20 -10.35 3.20 -0.84
C ILE A 20 -9.93 2.01 -1.69
N GLU A 21 -8.63 1.88 -1.99
CA GLU A 21 -8.12 0.77 -2.78
C GLU A 21 -6.69 0.39 -2.35
N SER A 22 -6.40 -0.91 -2.43
CA SER A 22 -5.05 -1.45 -2.40
C SER A 22 -4.83 -2.24 -3.69
N ARG A 23 -3.82 -1.84 -4.47
CA ARG A 23 -3.50 -2.46 -5.76
C ARG A 23 -2.12 -3.10 -5.73
N ARG A 24 -1.88 -3.95 -6.72
CA ARG A 24 -0.59 -4.59 -7.00
C ARG A 24 -0.09 -4.15 -8.38
N GLN A 25 1.12 -4.58 -8.71
CA GLN A 25 1.65 -4.52 -10.06
C GLN A 25 0.66 -5.09 -11.09
N SER A 26 0.68 -4.48 -12.27
CA SER A 26 -0.20 -4.84 -13.38
C SER A 26 0.12 -6.26 -13.91
N PRO A 27 -0.82 -6.96 -14.56
CA PRO A 27 -0.64 -8.34 -15.00
C PRO A 27 0.52 -8.58 -15.98
N ASP A 28 1.00 -7.54 -16.67
CA ASP A 28 2.21 -7.55 -17.49
C ASP A 28 3.50 -7.76 -16.66
N HIS A 29 3.41 -7.61 -15.33
CA HIS A 29 4.46 -7.88 -14.35
C HIS A 29 3.93 -8.84 -13.27
N PRO A 30 3.87 -10.16 -13.52
CA PRO A 30 3.25 -11.09 -12.57
C PRO A 30 4.04 -11.22 -11.26
N VAL A 31 3.32 -11.36 -10.14
CA VAL A 31 3.90 -11.76 -8.85
C VAL A 31 3.91 -13.29 -8.78
N LEU A 32 5.08 -13.87 -8.54
CA LEU A 32 5.25 -15.30 -8.31
C LEU A 32 5.19 -15.57 -6.81
N LEU A 33 4.22 -16.39 -6.37
CA LEU A 33 3.99 -16.65 -4.94
C LEU A 33 5.17 -17.33 -4.23
N ASN A 34 6.00 -18.05 -4.98
CA ASN A 34 7.21 -18.70 -4.48
C ASN A 34 8.49 -17.85 -4.63
N VAL A 35 8.41 -16.67 -5.26
CA VAL A 35 9.53 -15.75 -5.43
C VAL A 35 9.12 -14.38 -4.87
N PRO A 36 9.22 -14.18 -3.53
CA PRO A 36 8.70 -12.99 -2.86
C PRO A 36 9.32 -11.68 -3.38
N GLU A 37 10.51 -11.72 -3.96
CA GLU A 37 11.20 -10.59 -4.60
C GLU A 37 10.41 -10.00 -5.77
N THR A 38 9.51 -10.78 -6.38
CA THR A 38 8.64 -10.31 -7.46
C THR A 38 7.51 -9.40 -6.98
N ASP A 39 7.21 -9.36 -5.68
CA ASP A 39 6.20 -8.46 -5.08
C ASP A 39 6.84 -7.15 -4.57
N TYR A 40 7.27 -6.29 -5.50
CA TYR A 40 8.00 -5.06 -5.16
C TYR A 40 7.11 -3.81 -5.11
N LEU A 41 6.07 -3.70 -5.95
CA LEU A 41 5.25 -2.50 -6.04
C LEU A 41 4.18 -2.46 -4.93
N LYS A 42 4.10 -1.35 -4.19
CA LYS A 42 3.06 -1.10 -3.18
C LYS A 42 2.23 0.12 -3.60
N PHE A 43 0.92 -0.06 -3.79
CA PHE A 43 0.00 1.01 -4.18
C PHE A 43 -1.22 1.04 -3.28
N TYR A 44 -1.52 2.21 -2.71
CA TYR A 44 -2.67 2.44 -1.86
C TYR A 44 -3.31 3.78 -2.18
N LEU A 45 -4.64 3.81 -2.24
CA LEU A 45 -5.44 5.02 -2.39
C LEU A 45 -6.26 5.22 -1.11
N PHE A 46 -6.14 6.41 -0.52
CA PHE A 46 -6.86 6.78 0.69
C PHE A 46 -7.69 8.03 0.47
N GLN A 47 -8.78 8.12 1.23
CA GLN A 47 -9.53 9.34 1.46
C GLN A 47 -9.19 9.85 2.87
N VAL A 48 -8.93 11.15 3.01
CA VAL A 48 -8.80 11.81 4.32
C VAL A 48 -10.20 12.07 4.87
N VAL A 49 -10.43 11.71 6.13
CA VAL A 49 -11.70 11.89 6.85
C VAL A 49 -11.51 12.51 8.23
#